data_AF-A0A2J6WGX0-F1
#
_entry.id   AF-A0A2J6WGX0-F1
#
_cell.length_a   1.000
_cell.length_b   1.000
_cell.length_c   1.000
_cell.angle_alpha   90.00
_cell.angle_beta   90.00
_cell.angle_gamma   90.00
#
_symmetry.space_group_name_H-M   'P 1'
#
loop_
_entity.id
_entity.type
_entity.pdbx_description
1 polymer ?
#
loop_
_entity_poly.entity_id
_entity_poly.type
_entity_poly.pdbx_seq_one_letter_code
_entity_poly.pdbx_strand_id
1 'polypeptide(L)'
;MGEPVQRQLPFKFFYKIGETSRIVGVEPYVLRYWETEFPFLKPKKTKTGQRLYTKKEIEMLFLIKKMLYEERFTVEGVRQKLGKMYRQASNETLTKQDILNKVKIKLKEILRMLS
;
A
#
# COMPACT_ATOMS: atom_id res chain seq x y z
N MET A 1 22.62 -4.62 -10.80
CA MET A 1 22.37 -4.83 -9.35
C MET A 1 21.74 -3.54 -8.83
N GLY A 2 20.45 -3.55 -8.49
CA GLY A 2 19.78 -2.36 -7.97
C GLY A 2 19.82 -2.37 -6.45
N GLU A 3 20.43 -1.35 -5.85
CA GLU A 3 20.49 -1.21 -4.40
C GLU A 3 19.09 -1.20 -3.76
N PRO A 4 18.91 -1.81 -2.58
CA PRO A 4 17.68 -1.68 -1.82
C PRO A 4 17.63 -0.27 -1.22
N VAL A 5 17.03 0.68 -1.94
CA VAL A 5 16.75 2.01 -1.41
C VAL A 5 15.90 1.85 -0.15
N GLN A 6 16.50 2.10 1.02
CA GLN A 6 15.79 2.18 2.30
C GLN A 6 14.71 3.27 2.17
N ARG A 7 13.46 2.83 2.00
CA ARG A 7 12.34 3.71 1.64
C ARG A 7 11.82 4.47 2.84
N GLN A 8 12.52 5.54 3.21
CA GLN A 8 11.88 6.62 3.95
C GLN A 8 10.95 7.37 2.99
N LEU A 9 9.69 6.95 2.94
CA LEU A 9 8.65 7.70 2.25
C LEU A 9 8.48 9.06 2.97
N PRO A 10 8.50 10.20 2.27
CA PRO A 10 8.28 11.50 2.90
C PRO A 10 6.94 11.52 3.64
N PHE A 11 6.80 12.31 4.71
CA PHE A 11 5.54 12.43 5.45
C PHE A 11 4.48 13.15 4.60
N LYS A 12 3.86 12.41 3.68
CA LYS A 12 2.81 12.85 2.77
C LYS A 12 1.63 11.89 2.88
N PHE A 13 0.43 12.44 2.98
CA PHE A 13 -0.79 11.63 3.06
C PHE A 13 -1.12 10.93 1.74
N PHE A 14 -0.81 11.58 0.61
CA PHE A 14 -1.17 11.13 -0.72
C PHE A 14 -0.06 11.35 -1.76
N TYR A 15 0.14 10.38 -2.64
CA TYR A 15 1.13 10.38 -3.70
C TYR A 15 0.43 10.36 -5.05
N LYS A 16 0.87 11.20 -5.99
CA LYS A 16 0.36 11.19 -7.37
C LYS A 16 0.89 9.95 -8.10
N ILE A 17 0.19 9.50 -9.14
CA ILE A 17 0.61 8.31 -9.92
C ILE A 17 2.06 8.37 -10.42
N GLY A 18 2.55 9.55 -10.84
CA GLY A 18 3.95 9.70 -11.28
C GLY A 18 4.95 9.53 -10.13
N GLU A 19 4.61 9.99 -8.92
CA GLU A 19 5.42 9.75 -7.72
C GLU A 19 5.39 8.26 -7.34
N THR A 20 4.19 7.67 -7.30
CA THR A 20 3.99 6.25 -6.99
C THR A 20 4.74 5.36 -7.98
N SER A 21 4.71 5.67 -9.27
CA SER A 21 5.42 4.93 -10.31
C SER A 21 6.94 4.91 -10.06
N ARG A 22 7.54 6.06 -9.75
CA ARG A 22 8.97 6.14 -9.38
C ARG A 22 9.29 5.38 -8.10
N ILE A 23 8.45 5.52 -7.08
CA ILE A 23 8.61 4.85 -5.78
C ILE A 23 8.54 3.33 -5.94
N VAL A 24 7.54 2.84 -6.66
CA VAL A 24 7.31 1.40 -6.89
C VAL A 24 8.30 0.83 -7.91
N GLY A 25 8.82 1.67 -8.80
CA GLY A 25 9.73 1.29 -9.87
C GLY A 25 9.00 0.48 -10.95
N VAL A 26 7.82 0.94 -11.37
CA VAL A 26 7.03 0.42 -12.48
C VAL A 26 6.38 1.58 -13.24
N GLU A 27 6.05 1.38 -14.50
CA GLU A 27 5.45 2.43 -15.33
C GLU A 27 4.03 2.82 -14.88
N PRO A 28 3.59 4.08 -15.10
CA PRO A 28 2.25 4.51 -14.70
C PRO A 28 1.11 3.68 -15.30
N TYR A 29 1.28 3.14 -16.52
CA TYR A 29 0.26 2.30 -17.13
C TYR A 29 0.14 0.93 -16.42
N VAL A 30 1.24 0.41 -15.86
CA VAL A 30 1.24 -0.84 -15.06
C VAL A 30 0.44 -0.63 -13.79
N LEU A 31 0.60 0.52 -13.12
CA LEU A 31 -0.22 0.86 -11.94
C LEU A 31 -1.71 0.91 -12.29
N ARG A 32 -2.05 1.52 -13.43
CA ARG A 32 -3.46 1.58 -13.90
C ARG A 32 -4.01 0.20 -14.20
N TYR A 33 -3.21 -0.66 -14.82
CA TYR A 33 -3.59 -2.04 -15.07
C TYR A 33 -3.79 -2.80 -13.75
N TRP A 34 -2.88 -2.67 -12.79
CA TRP A 34 -3.05 -3.31 -11.48
C TRP A 34 -4.30 -2.83 -10.74
N GLU A 35 -4.71 -1.57 -10.86
CA GLU A 35 -6.01 -1.11 -10.33
C GLU A 35 -7.21 -1.83 -10.94
N THR A 36 -7.15 -2.23 -12.22
CA THR A 36 -8.24 -2.99 -12.85
C THR A 36 -8.22 -4.44 -12.39
N GLU A 37 -7.03 -5.01 -12.21
CA GLU A 37 -6.86 -6.42 -11.85
C GLU A 37 -7.06 -6.71 -10.36
N PHE A 38 -6.82 -5.72 -9.49
CA PHE A 38 -6.88 -5.90 -8.03
C PHE A 38 -7.96 -5.01 -7.41
N PRO A 39 -9.19 -5.53 -7.21
CA PRO A 39 -10.31 -4.74 -6.71
C PRO A 39 -10.10 -4.12 -5.32
N PHE A 40 -9.15 -4.62 -4.53
CA PHE A 40 -8.80 -4.06 -3.21
C PHE A 40 -7.83 -2.86 -3.30
N LEU A 41 -7.20 -2.62 -4.46
CA LEU A 41 -6.36 -1.46 -4.74
C LEU A 41 -7.21 -0.35 -5.37
N LYS A 42 -7.77 0.54 -4.54
CA LYS A 42 -8.69 1.61 -4.97
C LYS A 42 -8.16 3.00 -4.64
N PRO A 43 -7.16 3.52 -5.37
CA PRO A 43 -6.65 4.86 -5.12
C PRO A 43 -7.74 5.91 -5.27
N LYS A 44 -7.72 6.92 -4.41
CA LYS A 44 -8.68 8.02 -4.47
C LYS A 44 -8.48 8.80 -5.77
N LYS A 45 -9.58 9.13 -6.44
CA LYS A 45 -9.57 10.03 -7.60
C LYS A 45 -9.98 11.43 -7.17
N THR A 46 -9.26 12.44 -7.65
CA THR A 46 -9.65 13.85 -7.51
C THR A 46 -10.77 14.19 -8.50
N LYS A 47 -11.37 15.38 -8.36
CA LYS A 47 -12.41 15.88 -9.30
C LYS A 47 -11.92 15.94 -10.76
N THR A 48 -10.62 16.14 -10.97
CA THR A 48 -9.98 16.18 -12.31
C THR A 48 -9.49 14.82 -12.78
N GLY A 49 -9.78 13.74 -12.04
CA GLY A 49 -9.41 12.37 -12.41
C GLY A 49 -7.98 11.96 -12.03
N GLN A 50 -7.22 12.82 -11.34
CA GLN A 50 -5.88 12.43 -10.84
C GLN A 50 -5.96 11.41 -9.72
N ARG A 51 -5.12 10.38 -9.80
CA ARG A 51 -5.00 9.29 -8.81
C ARG A 51 -4.09 9.69 -7.67
N LEU A 52 -4.56 9.44 -6.47
CA LEU A 52 -3.88 9.69 -5.22
C LEU A 52 -3.78 8.37 -4.44
N TYR A 53 -2.55 7.92 -4.23
CA TYR A 53 -2.23 6.72 -3.47
C TYR A 53 -1.81 7.09 -2.06
N THR A 54 -2.27 6.32 -1.10
CA THR A 54 -1.82 6.39 0.29
C THR A 54 -0.55 5.56 0.49
N LYS A 55 0.13 5.75 1.62
CA LYS A 55 1.26 4.90 2.02
C LYS A 55 0.89 3.41 2.04
N LYS A 56 -0.29 3.07 2.56
CA LYS A 56 -0.80 1.69 2.62
C LYS A 56 -0.97 1.08 1.22
N GLU A 57 -1.46 1.85 0.27
CA GLU A 57 -1.59 1.39 -1.12
C GLU A 57 -0.23 1.21 -1.79
N ILE A 58 0.75 2.06 -1.50
CA ILE A 58 2.13 1.91 -1.97
C ILE A 58 2.76 0.63 -1.41
N GLU A 59 2.57 0.34 -0.12
CA GLU A 59 3.03 -0.91 0.50
C GLU A 59 2.40 -2.14 -0.19
N MET A 60 1.11 -2.06 -0.50
CA MET A 60 0.41 -3.12 -1.24
C MET A 60 0.94 -3.28 -2.67
N LEU A 61 1.26 -2.18 -3.36
CA LEU A 61 1.88 -2.20 -4.68
C LEU A 61 3.26 -2.88 -4.66
N PHE A 62 4.03 -2.71 -3.58
CA PHE A 62 5.29 -3.44 -3.42
C PHE A 62 5.09 -4.94 -3.26
N LEU A 63 4.07 -5.34 -2.48
CA LEU A 63 3.75 -6.74 -2.30
C LEU A 63 3.31 -7.37 -3.62
N ILE A 64 2.43 -6.70 -4.38
CA ILE A 64 2.01 -7.13 -5.71
C ILE A 64 3.24 -7.28 -6.63
N LYS A 65 4.12 -6.27 -6.66
CA LYS A 65 5.35 -6.30 -7.47
C LYS A 65 6.21 -7.52 -7.11
N LYS A 66 6.48 -7.73 -5.83
CA LYS A 66 7.26 -8.88 -5.35
C LYS A 66 6.66 -10.20 -5.84
N MET A 67 5.36 -10.38 -5.64
CA MET A 67 4.69 -11.63 -6.00
C MET A 67 4.71 -11.91 -7.51
N LEU A 68 4.54 -10.87 -8.33
CA LEU A 68 4.54 -11.02 -9.80
C LEU A 68 5.94 -11.22 -10.37
N TYR A 69 6.92 -10.42 -9.93
CA TYR A 69 8.25 -10.38 -10.57
C TYR A 69 9.26 -11.32 -9.91
N GLU A 70 9.26 -11.43 -8.58
CA GLU A 70 10.23 -12.25 -7.84
C GLU A 70 9.69 -13.66 -7.64
N GLU A 71 8.45 -13.79 -7.16
CA GLU A 71 7.82 -15.08 -6.84
C GLU A 71 7.09 -15.72 -8.04
N ARG A 72 7.07 -15.05 -9.19
CA ARG A 72 6.51 -15.54 -10.47
C ARG A 72 5.04 -16.00 -10.40
N PHE A 73 4.25 -15.39 -9.52
CA PHE A 73 2.81 -15.61 -9.53
C PHE A 73 2.17 -15.01 -10.79
N THR A 74 1.06 -15.61 -11.22
CA THR A 74 0.17 -14.98 -12.20
C THR A 74 -0.65 -13.87 -11.53
N VAL A 75 -1.15 -12.92 -12.33
CA VAL A 75 -2.05 -11.86 -11.85
C VAL A 75 -3.25 -12.44 -11.11
N GLU A 76 -3.84 -13.51 -11.63
CA GLU A 76 -4.95 -14.23 -10.99
C GLU A 76 -4.54 -14.84 -9.64
N GLY A 77 -3.36 -15.47 -9.57
CA GLY A 77 -2.84 -16.05 -8.33
C GLY A 77 -2.64 -14.99 -7.24
N VAL A 78 -2.07 -13.83 -7.60
CA VAL A 78 -1.93 -12.69 -6.66
C VAL A 78 -3.28 -12.18 -6.20
N ARG A 79 -4.23 -12.01 -7.14
CA ARG A 79 -5.59 -11.51 -6.85
C ARG A 79 -6.30 -12.39 -5.84
N GLN A 80 -6.25 -13.72 -6.02
CA GLN A 80 -6.88 -14.65 -5.09
C GLN A 80 -6.23 -14.64 -3.71
N LYS A 81 -4.89 -14.68 -3.65
CA LYS A 81 -4.15 -14.73 -2.38
C LYS A 81 -4.34 -13.45 -1.57
N LEU A 82 -4.11 -12.28 -2.17
CA LEU A 82 -4.29 -10.99 -1.48
C LEU A 82 -5.76 -10.65 -1.24
N GLY A 83 -6.66 -11.02 -2.16
CA GLY A 83 -8.09 -10.79 -2.00
C GLY A 83 -8.71 -11.56 -0.83
N LYS A 84 -8.18 -12.74 -0.49
CA LYS A 84 -8.56 -13.48 0.73
C LYS A 84 -8.07 -12.75 1.99
N MET A 85 -6.79 -12.38 2.02
CA MET A 85 -6.20 -11.65 3.16
C MET A 85 -6.91 -10.32 3.42
N TYR A 86 -7.26 -9.56 2.37
CA TYR A 86 -7.95 -8.28 2.50
C TYR A 86 -9.37 -8.44 3.03
N ARG A 87 -10.10 -9.47 2.59
CA ARG A 87 -11.44 -9.79 3.11
C ARG A 87 -11.40 -10.19 4.59
N GLN A 88 -10.41 -10.97 4.99
CA GLN A 88 -10.23 -11.31 6.40
C GLN A 88 -9.91 -10.07 7.24
N ALA A 89 -8.99 -9.22 6.77
CA ALA A 89 -8.64 -7.97 7.45
C ALA A 89 -9.79 -6.93 7.48
N SER A 90 -10.70 -6.93 6.51
CA SER A 90 -11.89 -6.07 6.55
C SER A 90 -12.98 -6.59 7.48
N ASN A 91 -13.05 -7.91 7.67
CA ASN A 91 -14.02 -8.54 8.57
C ASN A 91 -13.58 -8.44 10.04
N GLU A 92 -12.28 -8.30 10.31
CA GLU A 92 -11.77 -7.77 11.57
C GLU A 92 -12.14 -6.28 11.69
N THR A 93 -13.39 -6.01 12.07
CA THR A 93 -13.77 -4.68 12.54
C THR A 93 -12.99 -4.42 13.83
N LEU A 94 -11.97 -3.57 13.72
CA LEU A 94 -11.20 -3.10 14.88
C LEU A 94 -12.18 -2.57 15.92
N THR A 95 -12.22 -3.20 17.09
CA THR A 95 -13.05 -2.71 18.17
C THR A 95 -12.52 -1.34 18.62
N LYS A 96 -13.37 -0.50 19.23
CA LYS A 96 -12.91 0.77 19.81
C LYS A 96 -11.72 0.56 20.75
N GLN A 97 -11.67 -0.58 21.45
CA GLN A 97 -10.59 -1.00 22.33
C GLN A 97 -9.26 -1.19 21.57
N ASP A 98 -9.30 -1.82 20.41
CA ASP A 98 -8.10 -2.07 19.58
C ASP A 98 -7.52 -0.78 19.01
N ILE A 99 -8.41 0.15 18.62
CA ILE A 99 -8.00 1.48 18.15
C ILE A 99 -7.33 2.25 19.30
N LEU A 100 -7.95 2.26 20.48
CA LEU A 100 -7.41 2.95 21.67
C LEU A 100 -6.04 2.38 22.06
N ASN A 101 -5.90 1.06 22.03
CA ASN A 101 -4.62 0.39 22.31
C ASN A 101 -3.56 0.74 21.26
N LYS A 102 -3.90 0.76 19.96
CA LYS A 102 -2.98 1.18 18.90
C LYS A 102 -2.50 2.63 19.06
N VAL A 103 -3.40 3.55 19.40
CA VAL A 103 -3.03 4.96 19.63
C VAL A 103 -2.10 5.07 20.85
N LYS A 104 -2.41 4.38 21.94
CA LYS A 104 -1.60 4.38 23.16
C LYS A 104 -0.19 3.84 22.92
N ILE A 105 -0.05 2.76 22.14
CA ILE A 105 1.25 2.19 21.77
C ILE A 105 2.05 3.18 20.93
N LYS A 106 1.46 3.74 19.87
CA LYS A 106 2.15 4.72 19.02
C LYS A 106 2.61 5.97 19.78
N LEU A 107 1.79 6.48 20.70
CA LEU A 107 2.16 7.62 21.54
C LEU A 107 3.34 7.31 22.45
N LYS A 108 3.38 6.09 23.03
CA LYS A 108 4.53 5.65 23.84
C LYS A 108 5.80 5.53 23.01
N GLU A 109 5.72 5.02 21.78
CA GLU A 109 6.88 4.96 20.88
C GLU A 109 7.42 6.35 20.57
N ILE A 110 6.55 7.32 20.26
CA ILE A 110 6.95 8.70 20.02
C ILE A 110 7.58 9.32 21.27
N LEU A 111 6.98 9.11 22.45
CA LEU A 111 7.52 9.59 23.72
C LEU A 111 8.96 9.06 23.94
N ARG A 112 9.19 7.78 23.64
CA ARG A 112 10.51 7.12 23.77
C ARG A 112 11.52 7.54 22.70
N MET A 113 11.09 8.19 21.61
CA MET A 113 11.99 8.77 20.60
C MET A 113 12.39 10.20 20.92
N LEU A 114 11.66 10.86 21.83
CA LEU A 114 11.88 12.25 22.24
C LEU A 114 12.52 12.37 23.63
N SER A 115 12.62 11.26 24.37
CA SER A 115 13.39 11.10 25.61
C SER A 115 14.74 10.45 25.33
#